data_AF-C4R1I7-F1
#
_entry.id   AF-C4R1I7-F1
#
_cell.length_a   1.000
_cell.length_b   1.000
_cell.length_c   1.000
_cell.angle_alpha   90.00
_cell.angle_beta   90.00
_cell.angle_gamma   90.00
#
_symmetry.space_group_name_H-M   'P 1'
#
loop_
_entity.id
_entity.type
_entity.pdbx_description
1 polymer ?
#
loop_
_entity_poly.entity_id
_entity_poly.type
_entity_poly.pdbx_seq_one_letter_code
_entity_poly.pdbx_strand_id
1 'polypeptide(L)'
;MAPRLNQMFSLALVAGVGVYTGVKFFEPMVIEQLEKDGNLRKDIAVPKYDSEGELVGPDGLTDSQRWEVVRKENNLPSLADITKREEKNSTNPDDKKAA
;
A
#
# COMPACT_ATOMS: atom_id res chain seq x y z
N MET A 1 -26.33 8.59 -29.84
CA MET A 1 -27.24 8.26 -28.72
C MET A 1 -26.36 8.09 -27.48
N ALA A 2 -26.36 9.06 -26.56
CA ALA A 2 -25.51 8.98 -25.37
C ALA A 2 -26.00 7.85 -24.46
N PRO A 3 -25.10 7.01 -23.90
CA PRO A 3 -25.50 5.94 -23.00
C PRO A 3 -26.20 6.55 -21.78
N ARG A 4 -27.34 5.97 -21.40
CA ARG A 4 -28.08 6.40 -20.22
C ARG A 4 -27.27 6.04 -18.98
N LEU A 5 -27.22 6.92 -17.99
CA LEU A 5 -26.46 6.74 -16.74
C LEU A 5 -26.73 5.37 -16.08
N ASN A 6 -27.99 4.91 -16.10
CA ASN A 6 -28.40 3.61 -15.55
C ASN A 6 -27.74 2.42 -16.27
N GLN A 7 -27.53 2.52 -17.59
CA GLN A 7 -26.86 1.47 -18.37
C GLN A 7 -25.37 1.38 -17.99
N MET A 8 -24.72 2.52 -17.78
CA MET A 8 -23.32 2.54 -17.35
C MET A 8 -23.14 1.95 -15.94
N PHE A 9 -24.03 2.26 -15.00
CA PHE A 9 -24.01 1.63 -13.67
C PHE A 9 -24.25 0.12 -13.74
N SER A 10 -25.21 -0.34 -14.53
CA SER A 10 -25.46 -1.78 -14.69
C SER A 10 -24.26 -2.51 -15.30
N LEU A 11 -23.58 -1.90 -16.27
CA LEU A 11 -22.40 -2.48 -16.90
C LEU A 11 -21.23 -2.54 -15.92
N ALA A 12 -21.00 -1.48 -15.15
CA ALA A 12 -19.96 -1.45 -14.12
C ALA A 12 -20.20 -2.51 -13.02
N LEU A 13 -21.45 -2.70 -12.61
CA LEU A 13 -21.82 -3.72 -11.63
C LEU A 13 -21.55 -5.14 -12.18
N VAL A 14 -22.04 -5.43 -13.39
CA VAL A 14 -21.85 -6.75 -14.01
C VAL A 14 -20.37 -7.03 -14.28
N ALA A 15 -19.62 -6.04 -14.77
CA ALA A 15 -18.19 -6.16 -14.97
C ALA A 15 -17.44 -6.38 -13.65
N GLY A 16 -17.76 -5.61 -12.60
CA GLY A 16 -17.14 -5.75 -11.29
C GLY A 16 -17.42 -7.09 -10.65
N VAL A 17 -18.69 -7.54 -10.65
CA VAL A 17 -19.09 -8.85 -10.13
C VAL A 17 -18.46 -9.97 -10.96
N GLY A 18 -18.44 -9.84 -12.30
CA GLY A 18 -17.85 -10.82 -13.20
C GLY A 18 -16.34 -10.99 -12.99
N VAL A 19 -15.60 -9.88 -12.84
CA VAL A 19 -14.16 -9.93 -12.53
C VAL A 19 -13.92 -10.52 -11.16
N TYR A 20 -14.66 -10.08 -10.13
CA TYR A 20 -14.51 -10.60 -8.77
C TYR A 20 -14.77 -12.11 -8.70
N THR A 21 -15.88 -12.56 -9.31
CA THR A 21 -16.25 -13.98 -9.33
C THR A 21 -15.29 -14.80 -10.19
N GLY A 22 -14.87 -14.28 -11.34
CA GLY A 22 -13.86 -14.92 -12.19
C GLY A 22 -12.54 -15.12 -11.44
N VAL A 23 -11.98 -14.07 -10.84
CA VAL A 23 -10.74 -14.17 -10.06
C VAL A 23 -10.88 -15.18 -8.93
N LYS A 24 -11.97 -15.13 -8.14
CA LYS A 24 -12.22 -16.08 -7.05
C LYS A 24 -12.43 -17.53 -7.50
N PHE A 25 -12.94 -17.75 -8.71
CA PHE A 25 -13.14 -19.09 -9.27
C PHE A 25 -11.84 -19.66 -9.87
N PHE A 26 -11.08 -18.84 -10.61
CA PHE A 26 -9.84 -19.28 -11.25
C PHE A 26 -8.65 -19.37 -10.30
N GLU A 27 -8.60 -18.54 -9.25
CA GLU A 27 -7.55 -18.56 -8.23
C GLU A 27 -7.25 -19.97 -7.67
N PRO A 28 -8.23 -20.72 -7.11
CA PRO A 28 -7.95 -22.06 -6.58
C PRO A 28 -7.49 -23.04 -7.67
N MET A 29 -8.06 -22.97 -8.88
CA MET A 29 -7.69 -23.85 -9.98
C MET A 29 -6.23 -23.63 -10.42
N VAL A 30 -5.82 -22.38 -10.57
CA VAL A 30 -4.45 -22.02 -10.98
C VAL A 30 -3.46 -22.39 -9.89
N ILE A 31 -3.78 -22.14 -8.61
CA ILE A 31 -2.90 -22.50 -7.49
C ILE A 31 -2.72 -24.03 -7.40
N GLU A 32 -3.81 -24.80 -7.47
CA GLU A 32 -3.74 -26.27 -7.44
C GLU A 32 -2.91 -26.83 -8.60
N GLN A 33 -3.01 -26.24 -9.79
CA GLN A 33 -2.23 -26.67 -10.95
C GLN A 33 -0.75 -26.33 -10.78
N LEU A 34 -0.42 -25.11 -10.35
CA LEU A 34 0.96 -24.71 -10.05
C LEU A 34 1.59 -25.58 -8.94
N GLU A 35 0.79 -26.00 -7.98
CA GLU A 35 1.20 -26.90 -6.91
C GLU A 35 1.50 -28.31 -7.44
N LYS A 36 0.63 -28.87 -8.28
CA LYS A 36 0.82 -30.18 -8.93
C LYS A 36 2.03 -30.21 -9.85
N ASP A 37 2.26 -29.11 -10.57
CA ASP A 37 3.37 -28.97 -11.51
C ASP A 37 4.71 -28.71 -10.81
N GLY A 38 4.73 -28.58 -9.47
CA GLY A 38 5.95 -28.31 -8.70
C GLY A 38 6.54 -26.90 -8.91
N ASN A 39 5.83 -26.03 -9.64
CA ASN A 39 6.23 -24.66 -9.91
C ASN A 39 5.84 -23.69 -8.78
N LEU A 40 5.03 -24.14 -7.82
CA LEU A 40 4.71 -23.37 -6.63
C LEU A 40 5.83 -23.53 -5.60
N ARG A 41 6.69 -22.53 -5.47
CA ARG A 41 7.70 -22.45 -4.40
C ARG A 41 7.01 -22.33 -3.03
N LYS A 42 6.98 -23.44 -2.29
CA LYS A 42 6.43 -23.53 -0.92
C LYS A 42 7.44 -23.19 0.17
N ASP A 43 8.71 -23.11 -0.20
CA ASP A 43 9.86 -22.79 0.65
C ASP A 43 9.91 -21.30 1.03
N ILE A 44 9.21 -20.44 0.29
CA ILE A 44 9.13 -19.00 0.56
C ILE A 44 7.74 -18.67 1.09
N ALA A 45 7.69 -18.06 2.28
CA ALA A 45 6.43 -17.58 2.85
C ALA A 45 5.78 -16.53 1.94
N VAL A 46 4.48 -16.65 1.72
CA VAL A 46 3.71 -15.63 0.97
C VAL A 46 3.74 -14.32 1.76
N PRO A 47 4.14 -13.19 1.14
CA PRO A 47 4.15 -11.90 1.80
C PRO A 47 2.74 -11.54 2.26
N LYS A 48 2.62 -11.14 3.53
CA LYS A 48 1.36 -10.67 4.10
C LYS A 48 1.30 -9.16 3.91
N TYR A 49 0.12 -8.68 3.54
CA TYR A 49 -0.16 -7.26 3.42
C TYR A 49 -1.27 -6.88 4.39
N ASP A 50 -1.20 -5.66 4.91
CA ASP A 50 -2.27 -5.10 5.72
C ASP A 50 -3.42 -4.56 4.84
N SER A 51 -4.42 -3.95 5.47
CA SER A 51 -5.56 -3.33 4.77
C SER A 51 -5.19 -2.13 3.91
N GLU A 52 -4.02 -1.54 4.11
CA GLU A 52 -3.51 -0.38 3.36
C GLU A 52 -2.56 -0.80 2.23
N GLY A 53 -2.26 -2.10 2.12
CA GLY A 53 -1.35 -2.64 1.12
C GLY A 53 0.12 -2.55 1.51
N GLU A 54 0.43 -2.28 2.79
CA GLU A 54 1.80 -2.34 3.30
C GLU A 54 2.21 -3.79 3.60
N LEU A 55 3.47 -4.11 3.31
CA LEU A 55 4.07 -5.40 3.65
C LEU A 55 4.17 -5.53 5.18
N VAL A 56 3.60 -6.60 5.71
CA VAL A 56 3.70 -6.99 7.11
C VAL A 56 4.89 -7.93 7.26
N GLY A 57 5.87 -7.50 8.06
CA GLY A 57 7.05 -8.29 8.37
C GLY A 57 6.72 -9.55 9.20
N PRO A 58 7.70 -10.47 9.35
CA PRO A 58 7.54 -11.66 10.18
C PRO A 58 7.35 -11.33 11.68
N ASP A 59 7.73 -10.13 12.09
CA ASP A 59 7.49 -9.54 13.42
C ASP A 59 6.07 -8.96 13.60
N GLY A 60 5.25 -9.01 12.55
CA GLY A 60 3.87 -8.52 12.57
C GLY A 60 3.75 -7.00 12.43
N LEU A 61 4.87 -6.31 12.20
CA LEU A 61 4.90 -4.86 12.02
C LEU A 61 4.97 -4.52 10.53
N THR A 62 4.28 -3.48 10.11
CA THR A 62 4.48 -2.91 8.77
C THR A 62 5.80 -2.15 8.71
N ASP A 63 6.33 -1.91 7.51
CA ASP A 63 7.56 -1.12 7.36
C ASP A 63 7.45 0.27 8.00
N SER A 64 6.30 0.92 7.85
CA SER A 64 6.02 2.21 8.48
C SER A 64 6.10 2.12 10.01
N GLN A 65 5.48 1.10 10.60
CA GLN A 65 5.53 0.87 12.05
C GLN A 65 6.95 0.55 12.54
N ARG A 66 7.71 -0.26 11.79
CA ARG A 66 9.11 -0.60 12.11
C ARG A 66 9.99 0.66 12.18
N TRP A 67 9.85 1.55 11.20
CA TRP A 67 10.59 2.82 11.20
C TRP A 67 10.20 3.75 12.35
N GLU A 68 8.96 3.72 12.81
CA GLU A 68 8.55 4.47 14.01
C GLU A 68 9.17 3.93 15.30
N VAL A 69 9.29 2.61 15.44
CA VAL A 69 9.97 1.98 16.58
C VAL A 69 11.44 2.39 16.61
N VAL A 70 12.15 2.24 15.48
CA VAL A 70 13.55 2.65 15.35
C VAL A 70 13.73 4.14 15.65
N ARG A 71 12.80 4.99 15.20
CA ARG A 71 12.84 6.44 15.48
C ARG A 71 12.74 6.73 16.98
N LYS A 72 11.78 6.10 17.68
CA LYS A 72 11.57 6.28 19.12
C LYS A 72 12.76 5.79 19.92
N GLU A 73 13.33 4.65 19.54
CA GLU A 73 14.51 4.08 20.18
C GLU A 73 15.74 4.99 20.05
N ASN A 74 15.92 5.63 18.89
CA ASN A 74 17.02 6.57 18.65
C ASN A 74 16.71 8.02 19.09
N ASN A 75 15.57 8.24 19.75
CA ASN A 75 15.14 9.55 20.24
C ASN A 75 15.12 10.66 19.15
N LEU A 76 14.78 10.29 17.92
CA LEU A 76 14.78 11.18 16.75
C LEU A 76 13.48 12.00 16.67
N PRO A 77 13.54 13.27 16.23
CA PRO A 77 12.34 14.09 16.01
C PRO A 77 11.46 13.53 14.90
N SER A 78 10.15 13.76 14.98
CA SER A 78 9.23 13.32 13.93
C SER A 78 9.42 14.14 12.65
N LEU A 79 9.03 13.60 11.50
CA LEU A 79 9.09 14.33 10.22
C LEU A 79 8.28 15.64 10.27
N ALA A 80 7.19 15.66 11.03
CA ALA A 80 6.40 16.88 11.27
C ALA A 80 7.20 17.94 12.04
N ASP A 81 8.05 17.53 12.99
CA ASP A 81 8.89 18.46 13.76
C ASP A 81 10.03 19.02 12.92
N ILE A 82 10.61 18.19 12.04
CA ILE A 82 11.65 18.62 11.09
C ILE A 82 11.05 19.62 10.09
N THR A 83 9.89 19.29 9.52
CA THR A 83 9.20 20.17 8.56
C THR A 83 8.82 21.52 9.17
N LYS A 84 8.30 21.53 10.41
CA LYS A 84 8.01 22.78 11.15
C LYS A 84 9.28 23.59 11.45
N ARG A 85 10.42 22.94 11.69
CA ARG A 85 11.70 23.64 11.87
C ARG A 85 12.18 24.27 10.57
N GLU A 86 12.07 23.59 9.44
CA GLU A 86 12.45 24.15 8.14
C GLU A 86 11.56 25.33 7.74
N GLU A 87 10.24 25.22 7.94
CA GLU A 87 9.30 26.31 7.64
C GLU A 87 9.57 27.56 8.51
N LYS A 88 9.90 27.35 9.79
CA LYS A 88 10.28 28.43 10.71
C LYS A 88 11.65 29.04 10.36
N ASN A 89 12.57 28.25 9.82
CA ASN A 89 13.89 28.74 9.40
C ASN A 89 13.80 29.54 8.08
N SER A 90 12.99 29.09 7.12
CA SER A 90 12.76 29.80 5.84
C SER A 90 11.99 31.13 5.99
N THR A 91 11.34 31.35 7.12
CA THR A 91 10.61 32.59 7.43
C THR A 91 11.44 33.58 8.26
N ASN A 92 12.72 33.28 8.53
CA ASN A 92 13.63 34.20 9.21
C ASN A 92 13.98 35.40 8.28
N PRO A 93 13.65 36.64 8.65
CA PRO A 93 13.87 37.82 7.80
C PRO A 93 15.35 38.19 7.60
N ASP A 94 16.28 37.58 8.33
CA ASP A 94 17.71 37.89 8.26
C ASP A 94 18.39 37.31 6.99
N ASP A 95 17.84 36.25 6.40
CA ASP A 95 18.40 35.61 5.21
C ASP A 95 18.11 36.40 3.91
N LYS A 96 17.14 37.32 3.95
CA LYS A 96 16.77 38.19 2.81
C LYS A 96 17.66 39.43 2.66
N LYS A 97 18.65 39.63 3.53
CA LYS A 97 19.57 40.78 3.46
C LYS A 97 20.94 40.48 2.83
N ALA A 98 21.18 39.24 2.40
CA ALA A 98 22.45 38.81 1.84
C ALA A 98 22.44 38.54 0.31
N ALA A 99 21.43 39.05 -0.40
CA ALA A 99 21.37 39.06 -1.87
C ALA A 99 21.37 40.50 -2.41
#